data_AF-A0A368G8A3-F1
#
_entry.id   AF-A0A368G8A3-F1
#
_cell.length_a   1.000
_cell.length_b   1.000
_cell.length_c   1.000
_cell.angle_alpha   90.00
_cell.angle_beta   90.00
_cell.angle_gamma   90.00
#
_symmetry.space_group_name_H-M   'P 1'
#
loop_
_entity.id
_entity.type
_entity.pdbx_description
1 polymer ?
#
loop_
_entity_poly.entity_id
_entity_poly.type
_entity_poly.pdbx_seq_one_letter_code
_entity_poly.pdbx_strand_id
1 'polypeptide(L)'
;MRELAREFTSWTTALDETAAWLEEDERKHNERFHDQFTHARNTFMELSQKFADFKHPKGFEEKIERIVHKLGDIENSLDDMTGIEAIFCSEALGEAKSLVKKLIAIEEDVNSLEKGKEQLIQVWDLCLFFHF
;
A
#
# COMPACT_ATOMS: atom_id res chain seq x y z
N MET A 1 0.63 -12.16 6.88
CA MET A 1 -0.07 -11.19 6.01
C MET A 1 -0.92 -11.82 4.91
N ARG A 2 -0.39 -12.73 4.07
CA ARG A 2 -1.20 -13.40 3.03
C ARG A 2 -2.35 -14.23 3.60
N GLU A 3 -2.09 -14.97 4.68
CA GLU A 3 -3.09 -15.77 5.38
C GLU A 3 -4.19 -14.90 6.01
N LEU A 4 -3.80 -13.86 6.74
CA LEU A 4 -4.74 -12.89 7.31
C LEU A 4 -5.57 -12.19 6.22
N ALA A 5 -4.97 -11.81 5.09
CA ALA A 5 -5.72 -11.26 3.96
C ALA A 5 -6.76 -12.24 3.38
N ARG A 6 -6.40 -13.53 3.28
CA ARG A 6 -7.32 -14.60 2.86
C ARG A 6 -8.48 -14.77 3.84
N GLU A 7 -8.22 -14.66 5.14
CA GLU A 7 -9.26 -14.70 6.17
C GLU A 7 -10.23 -13.53 6.03
N PHE A 8 -9.74 -12.30 5.86
CA PHE A 8 -10.60 -11.14 5.61
C PHE A 8 -11.48 -11.33 4.37
N THR A 9 -10.94 -11.87 3.27
CA THR A 9 -11.75 -12.20 2.09
C THR A 9 -12.82 -13.24 2.40
N SER A 10 -12.48 -14.30 3.14
CA SER A 10 -13.44 -15.34 3.54
C SER A 10 -14.57 -14.77 4.40
N TRP A 11 -14.25 -13.87 5.31
CA TRP A 11 -15.23 -13.21 6.18
C TRP A 11 -16.11 -12.22 5.43
N THR A 12 -15.57 -11.48 4.45
CA THR A 12 -16.38 -10.66 3.54
C THR A 12 -17.42 -11.51 2.82
N THR A 13 -17.00 -12.63 2.21
CA THR A 13 -17.91 -13.54 1.53
C THR A 13 -18.98 -14.10 2.48
N ALA A 14 -18.59 -14.53 3.69
CA ALA A 14 -19.54 -15.05 4.67
C ALA A 14 -20.56 -13.99 5.12
N LEU A 15 -20.16 -12.73 5.25
CA LEU A 15 -21.07 -11.64 5.60
C LEU A 15 -22.03 -11.32 4.45
N ASP A 16 -21.58 -11.36 3.20
CA ASP A 16 -22.44 -11.16 2.02
C ASP A 16 -23.47 -12.29 1.87
N GLU A 17 -23.04 -13.54 2.07
CA GLU A 17 -23.93 -14.70 2.10
C GLU A 17 -24.95 -14.62 3.25
N THR A 18 -24.51 -14.19 4.43
CA THR A 18 -25.40 -13.99 5.59
C THR A 18 -26.38 -12.86 5.34
N ALA A 19 -25.97 -11.78 4.67
CA ALA A 19 -26.86 -10.69 4.28
C ALA A 19 -27.97 -11.18 3.35
N ALA A 20 -27.62 -11.98 2.33
CA ALA A 20 -28.60 -12.58 1.43
C ALA A 20 -29.54 -13.54 2.17
N TRP A 21 -28.99 -14.37 3.07
CA TRP A 21 -29.76 -15.32 3.89
C TRP A 21 -30.76 -14.63 4.84
N LEU A 22 -30.48 -13.41 5.30
CA LEU A 22 -31.39 -12.64 6.16
C LEU A 22 -32.62 -12.11 5.43
N GLU A 23 -32.51 -11.89 4.12
CA GLU A 23 -33.61 -11.34 3.31
C GLU A 23 -34.64 -12.40 2.88
N GLU A 24 -34.44 -13.67 3.27
CA GLU A 24 -35.31 -14.79 2.92
C GLU A 24 -36.38 -15.08 3.97
N ASP A 25 -37.59 -15.42 3.49
CA ASP A 25 -38.71 -15.92 4.29
C ASP A 25 -39.05 -15.06 5.53
N GLU A 26 -39.36 -15.71 6.64
CA GLU A 26 -39.72 -15.09 7.92
C GLU A 26 -38.51 -14.41 8.61
N ARG A 27 -37.28 -14.66 8.16
CA ARG A 27 -36.05 -14.12 8.76
C ARG A 27 -35.90 -12.62 8.51
N LYS A 28 -36.44 -12.14 7.38
CA LYS A 28 -36.49 -10.73 6.99
C LYS A 28 -37.18 -9.82 8.02
N HIS A 29 -38.06 -10.40 8.83
CA HIS A 29 -38.81 -9.67 9.85
C HIS A 29 -38.27 -9.91 11.27
N ASN A 30 -37.18 -10.66 11.40
CA ASN A 30 -36.57 -10.95 12.69
C ASN A 30 -35.56 -9.86 13.08
N GLU A 31 -36.06 -8.83 13.78
CA GLU A 31 -35.26 -7.68 14.22
C GLU A 31 -33.97 -8.10 14.94
N ARG A 32 -34.02 -9.12 15.80
CA ARG A 32 -32.85 -9.60 16.53
C ARG A 32 -31.74 -10.11 15.60
N PHE A 33 -32.08 -10.82 14.53
CA PHE A 33 -31.09 -11.28 13.56
C PHE A 33 -30.46 -10.13 12.79
N HIS A 34 -31.26 -9.14 12.40
CA HIS A 34 -30.75 -7.94 11.75
C HIS A 34 -29.84 -7.10 12.67
N ASP A 35 -30.16 -6.98 13.95
CA ASP A 35 -29.33 -6.29 14.94
C ASP A 35 -27.98 -6.99 15.14
N GLN A 36 -28.01 -8.32 15.30
CA GLN A 36 -26.79 -9.13 15.46
C GLN A 36 -25.91 -9.07 14.21
N PHE A 37 -26.51 -9.15 13.02
CA PHE A 37 -25.79 -9.02 11.77
C PHE A 37 -25.19 -7.61 11.59
N THR A 38 -25.96 -6.57 11.92
CA THR A 38 -25.48 -5.18 11.86
C THR A 38 -24.29 -4.99 12.78
N HIS A 39 -24.36 -5.50 14.02
CA HIS A 39 -23.24 -5.47 14.95
C HIS A 39 -22.01 -6.19 14.39
N ALA A 40 -22.17 -7.44 13.93
CA ALA A 40 -21.07 -8.23 13.37
C ALA A 40 -20.42 -7.55 12.15
N ARG A 41 -21.23 -6.97 11.27
CA ARG A 41 -20.77 -6.22 10.10
C ARG A 41 -19.99 -4.96 10.49
N ASN A 42 -20.49 -4.20 11.46
CA ASN A 42 -19.80 -2.99 11.94
C ASN A 42 -18.45 -3.35 12.58
N THR A 43 -18.41 -4.37 13.44
CA THR A 43 -17.16 -4.85 14.05
C THR A 43 -16.17 -5.34 13.00
N PHE A 44 -16.64 -6.06 11.97
CA PHE A 44 -15.78 -6.50 10.88
C PHE A 44 -15.25 -5.33 10.04
N MET A 45 -16.05 -4.30 9.78
CA MET A 45 -15.61 -3.09 9.09
C MET A 45 -14.52 -2.36 9.89
N GLU A 46 -14.68 -2.21 11.21
CA GLU A 46 -13.67 -1.61 12.07
C GLU A 46 -12.35 -2.42 12.07
N LEU A 47 -12.44 -3.75 12.16
CA LEU A 47 -11.28 -4.65 12.08
C LEU A 47 -10.59 -4.55 10.71
N SER A 48 -11.36 -4.45 9.63
CA SER A 48 -10.86 -4.31 8.27
C SER A 48 -10.10 -3.00 8.09
N GLN A 49 -10.63 -1.92 8.65
CA GLN A 49 -9.95 -0.62 8.65
C GLN A 49 -8.63 -0.69 9.42
N LYS A 50 -8.63 -1.22 10.64
CA LYS A 50 -7.40 -1.42 11.44
C LYS A 50 -6.36 -2.27 10.72
N PHE A 51 -6.79 -3.30 9.99
CA PHE A 51 -5.90 -4.12 9.18
C PHE A 51 -5.33 -3.38 7.96
N ALA A 52 -6.13 -2.51 7.32
CA ALA A 52 -5.65 -1.63 6.26
C ALA A 52 -4.60 -0.68 6.81
N ASP A 53 -4.87 -0.02 7.94
CA ASP A 53 -3.94 0.89 8.62
C ASP A 53 -2.62 0.18 8.98
N PHE A 54 -2.69 -1.08 9.44
CA PHE A 54 -1.52 -1.91 9.72
C PHE A 54 -0.67 -2.26 8.48
N LYS A 55 -1.26 -2.26 7.27
CA LYS A 55 -0.50 -2.49 6.02
C LYS A 55 0.28 -1.26 5.58
N HIS A 56 -0.12 -0.05 5.97
CA HIS A 56 0.50 1.18 5.50
C HIS A 56 2.01 1.26 5.79
N PRO A 57 2.52 0.96 7.01
CA PRO A 57 3.96 0.99 7.29
C PRO A 57 4.77 0.03 6.42
N LYS A 58 4.27 -1.19 6.23
CA LYS A 58 4.95 -2.20 5.40
C LYS A 58 4.96 -1.81 3.92
N GLY A 59 3.84 -1.34 3.39
CA GLY A 59 3.78 -0.87 2.00
C GLY A 59 4.69 0.34 1.75
N PHE A 60 4.89 1.18 2.77
CA PHE A 60 5.81 2.30 2.75
C PHE A 60 7.28 1.84 2.72
N GLU A 61 7.66 0.91 3.59
CA GLU A 61 8.98 0.27 3.62
C GLU A 61 9.32 -0.39 2.27
N GLU A 62 8.41 -1.21 1.73
CA GLU A 62 8.59 -1.85 0.43
C GLU A 62 8.76 -0.82 -0.71
N LYS A 63 8.15 0.37 -0.59
CA LYS A 63 8.33 1.45 -1.57
C LYS A 63 9.70 2.12 -1.45
N ILE A 64 10.21 2.31 -0.23
CA ILE A 64 11.59 2.79 0.00
C ILE A 64 12.59 1.82 -0.62
N GLU A 65 12.47 0.52 -0.33
CA GLU A 65 13.38 -0.51 -0.86
C GLU A 65 13.44 -0.49 -2.39
N ARG A 66 12.28 -0.37 -3.05
CA ARG A 66 12.23 -0.26 -4.52
C ARG A 66 12.96 0.98 -5.04
N ILE A 67 12.83 2.13 -4.38
CA ILE A 67 13.50 3.37 -4.80
C ILE A 67 15.01 3.27 -4.58
N VAL A 68 15.44 2.73 -3.44
CA VAL A 68 16.86 2.48 -3.14
C VAL A 68 17.47 1.57 -4.19
N HIS A 69 16.78 0.49 -4.59
CA HIS A 69 17.27 -0.41 -5.63
C HIS A 69 17.40 0.30 -6.99
N LYS A 70 16.40 1.07 -7.41
CA LYS A 70 16.45 1.86 -8.66
C LYS A 70 17.60 2.89 -8.65
N LEU A 71 17.87 3.51 -7.50
CA LEU A 71 18.99 4.44 -7.33
C LEU A 71 20.33 3.72 -7.47
N GLY A 72 20.47 2.54 -6.87
CA GLY A 72 21.65 1.70 -7.05
C GLY A 72 21.88 1.28 -8.50
N ASP A 73 20.82 0.94 -9.25
CA ASP A 73 20.93 0.64 -10.67
C ASP A 73 21.43 1.86 -11.48
N ILE A 74 20.96 3.06 -11.15
CA ILE A 74 21.42 4.31 -11.79
C ILE A 74 22.87 4.60 -11.43
N GLU A 75 23.26 4.42 -10.18
CA GLU A 75 24.64 4.60 -9.72
C GLU A 75 25.58 3.67 -10.49
N ASN A 76 25.24 2.38 -10.61
CA ASN A 76 26.01 1.43 -11.40
C ASN A 76 26.13 1.86 -12.87
N SER A 77 25.02 2.30 -13.50
CA SER A 77 25.07 2.83 -14.87
C SER A 77 25.91 4.10 -15.00
N LEU A 78 25.95 4.96 -13.98
CA LEU A 78 26.82 6.14 -13.99
C LEU A 78 28.30 5.75 -13.85
N ASP A 79 28.60 4.74 -13.05
CA ASP A 79 29.96 4.21 -12.89
C ASP A 79 30.48 3.59 -14.20
N ASP A 80 29.63 2.82 -14.89
CA ASP A 80 29.90 2.25 -16.22
C ASP A 80 30.19 3.34 -17.27
N MET A 81 29.66 4.54 -17.08
CA MET A 81 29.89 5.68 -17.96
C MET A 81 31.18 6.46 -17.66
N THR A 82 31.94 6.06 -16.65
CA THR A 82 33.26 6.65 -16.40
C THR A 82 34.31 6.08 -17.36
N GLY A 83 35.29 6.90 -17.77
CA GLY A 83 36.38 6.45 -18.65
C GLY A 83 35.98 6.21 -20.12
N ILE A 84 34.82 6.70 -20.56
CA ILE A 84 34.36 6.56 -21.95
C ILE A 84 35.35 7.20 -22.94
N GLU A 85 35.73 6.43 -23.95
CA GLU A 85 36.57 6.90 -25.05
C GLU A 85 35.80 7.87 -25.97
N ALA A 86 36.51 8.82 -26.60
CA ALA A 86 35.90 9.87 -27.41
C ALA A 86 35.00 9.34 -28.55
N ILE A 87 35.25 8.13 -29.06
CA ILE A 87 34.46 7.50 -30.11
C ILE A 87 33.06 7.07 -29.65
N PHE A 88 32.86 6.87 -28.35
CA PHE A 88 31.58 6.44 -27.76
C PHE A 88 30.80 7.60 -27.11
N CYS A 89 31.30 8.83 -27.17
CA CYS A 89 30.64 10.00 -26.57
C CYS A 89 29.19 10.21 -27.01
N SER A 90 28.83 9.88 -28.26
CA SER A 90 27.45 10.02 -28.74
C SER A 90 26.50 9.01 -28.07
N GLU A 91 26.96 7.78 -27.84
CA GLU A 91 26.19 6.73 -27.16
C GLU A 91 26.06 7.06 -25.68
N ALA A 92 27.15 7.48 -25.06
CA ALA A 92 27.20 8.00 -23.69
C ALA A 92 26.18 9.13 -23.47
N LEU A 93 26.08 10.08 -24.40
CA LEU A 93 25.11 11.15 -24.32
C LEU A 93 23.66 10.62 -24.38
N GLY A 94 23.40 9.58 -25.18
CA GLY A 94 22.11 8.91 -25.23
C GLY A 94 21.75 8.26 -23.90
N GLU A 95 22.71 7.56 -23.29
CA GLU A 95 22.56 6.92 -22.00
C GLU A 95 22.35 7.94 -20.87
N ALA A 96 23.15 9.01 -20.82
CA ALA A 96 22.97 10.11 -19.87
C ALA A 96 21.54 10.69 -19.93
N LYS A 97 21.01 10.92 -21.14
CA LYS A 97 19.62 11.40 -21.32
C LYS A 97 18.59 10.40 -20.81
N SER A 98 18.85 9.11 -20.94
CA SER A 98 18.01 8.05 -20.39
C SER A 98 18.04 8.05 -18.85
N LEU A 99 19.23 8.17 -18.25
CA LEU A 99 19.40 8.26 -16.81
C LEU A 99 18.69 9.48 -16.22
N VAL A 100 18.76 10.65 -16.88
CA VAL A 100 18.02 11.84 -16.47
C VAL A 100 16.51 11.57 -16.40
N LYS A 101 15.93 10.88 -17.40
CA LYS A 101 14.50 10.52 -17.37
C LYS A 101 14.16 9.58 -16.21
N LYS A 102 15.04 8.61 -15.91
CA LYS A 102 14.85 7.71 -14.77
C LYS A 102 14.91 8.47 -13.44
N LEU A 103 15.83 9.43 -13.29
CA LEU A 103 15.94 10.28 -12.10
C LEU A 103 14.69 11.13 -11.87
N ILE A 104 14.12 11.71 -12.94
CA ILE A 104 12.84 12.46 -12.84
C ILE A 104 11.72 11.55 -12.31
N ALA A 105 11.61 10.32 -12.80
CA ALA A 105 10.61 9.38 -12.28
C ALA A 105 10.87 9.00 -10.81
N ILE A 106 12.13 8.91 -10.39
CA ILE A 106 12.48 8.67 -8.98
C ILE A 106 12.11 9.87 -8.11
N GLU A 107 12.28 11.10 -8.61
CA GLU A 107 11.85 12.31 -7.90
C GLU A 107 10.34 12.30 -7.62
N GLU A 108 9.52 11.90 -8.62
CA GLU A 108 8.08 11.70 -8.43
C GLU A 108 7.77 10.62 -7.39
N ASP A 109 8.49 9.50 -7.42
CA ASP A 109 8.37 8.40 -6.46
C ASP A 109 8.72 8.84 -5.03
N VAL A 110 9.76 9.68 -4.85
CA VAL A 110 10.20 10.28 -3.58
C VAL A 110 9.17 11.28 -3.07
N ASN A 111 8.67 12.17 -3.92
CA ASN A 111 7.59 13.10 -3.54
C ASN A 111 6.33 12.37 -3.05
N SER A 112 6.04 11.21 -3.63
CA SER A 112 4.95 10.35 -3.15
C SER A 112 5.28 9.67 -1.82
N LEU A 113 6.55 9.32 -1.55
CA LEU A 113 6.98 8.84 -0.22
C LEU A 113 6.85 9.94 0.84
N GLU A 114 7.18 11.20 0.54
CA GLU A 114 7.03 12.27 1.52
C GLU A 114 5.58 12.41 2.00
N LYS A 115 4.62 12.35 1.07
CA LYS A 115 3.19 12.32 1.39
C LYS A 115 2.80 11.08 2.21
N GLY A 116 3.35 9.91 1.86
CA GLY A 116 3.09 8.67 2.61
C GLY A 116 3.63 8.73 4.05
N LYS A 117 4.77 9.38 4.27
CA LYS A 117 5.35 9.60 5.60
C LYS A 117 4.41 10.43 6.47
N GLU A 118 3.86 11.52 5.93
CA GLU A 118 2.90 12.37 6.67
C GLU A 118 1.67 11.59 7.12
N GLN A 119 1.13 10.73 6.24
CA GLN A 119 0.00 9.85 6.57
C GLN A 119 0.35 8.87 7.70
N LEU A 120 1.55 8.27 7.67
CA LEU A 120 2.01 7.38 8.74
C LEU A 120 2.14 8.09 10.09
N ILE A 121 2.67 9.32 10.08
CA ILE A 121 2.78 10.14 11.30
C ILE A 121 1.39 10.44 11.86
N GLN A 122 0.41 10.81 11.03
CA GLN A 122 -0.97 11.05 11.49
C GLN A 122 -1.60 9.81 12.13
N VAL A 123 -1.39 8.62 11.54
CA VAL A 123 -1.87 7.36 12.12
C VAL A 123 -1.19 7.08 13.47
N TRP A 124 0.11 7.31 13.57
CA TRP A 124 0.86 7.14 14.82
C TRP A 124 0.41 8.11 15.92
N ASP A 125 0.22 9.38 15.60
CA ASP A 125 -0.24 10.41 16.55
C ASP A 125 -1.64 10.07 17.08
N LEU A 126 -2.54 9.59 16.21
CA LEU A 126 -3.86 9.09 16.62
C LEU A 126 -3.73 7.89 17.58
N CYS A 127 -2.87 6.91 17.27
CA CYS A 127 -2.66 5.76 18.14
C CYS A 127 -2.12 6.15 19.53
N LEU A 128 -1.24 7.14 19.62
CA LEU A 128 -0.73 7.67 20.89
C LEU A 128 -1.82 8.39 21.69
N PHE A 129 -2.70 9.15 21.03
CA PHE A 129 -3.81 9.85 21.69
C PHE A 129 -4.86 8.91 22.30
N PHE A 130 -5.07 7.71 21.74
CA PHE A 130 -6.01 6.73 22.29
C PHE A 130 -5.43 5.84 23.40
N HIS A 131 -4.14 5.99 23.73
CA HIS A 131 -3.46 5.23 24.81
C HIS A 131 -3.20 6.05 26.09
N PHE A 132 -3.72 7.27 26.19
CA PHE A 132 -3.68 8.13 27.39
C PHE A 132 -5.07 8.59 27.83
#